data_AF-A0A3R7NW93-F1
#
_entry.id   AF-A0A3R7NW93-F1
#
_cell.length_a   1.000
_cell.length_b   1.000
_cell.length_c   1.000
_cell.angle_alpha   90.00
_cell.angle_beta   90.00
_cell.angle_gamma   90.00
#
_symmetry.space_group_name_H-M   'P 1'
#
loop_
_entity.id
_entity.type
_entity.pdbx_description
1 polymer ?
#
loop_
_entity_poly.entity_id
_entity_poly.type
_entity_poly.pdbx_seq_one_letter_code
_entity_poly.pdbx_strand_id
1 'polypeptide(L)'
;MKKFLDFLSEKNIYSILKHNDLTKRGGSRVDVFLKKIKDKEGFLTKKGEVFLKPPPPDKKDFTKSGYKKDFDTMKKGKVKYPSDFFKGPEFGGKGVGFGTRAEDAFLKAFREELERTIAKEKTGALDMIVGRRKMVIAGVESTPGVPKSDFHLLDDMGKEAAWISHKAGKTAKDFQQYGGLSNKIFKGNADVESFVKDVKEMFPDGFQRKQSVFRKVKDSNIARLSVWGVDYGKARGRNNIDEFHQGTMKLVKSGKYYTIQSAHSDTNGSVPKEGYTCIYYARFTSDMDSLGVKNSRIGVFALAQMPSTAKEI
;
A
#
# COMPACT_ATOMS: atom_id res chain seq x y z
N MET A 1 -8.08 -27.62 16.35
CA MET A 1 -6.96 -26.98 17.08
C MET A 1 -5.92 -26.56 16.07
N LYS A 2 -5.83 -25.26 15.76
CA LYS A 2 -4.77 -24.70 14.90
C LYS A 2 -3.62 -24.22 15.79
N LYS A 3 -2.40 -24.45 15.32
CA LYS A 3 -1.17 -24.59 16.11
C LYS A 3 -0.61 -23.22 16.52
N PHE A 4 -0.07 -23.17 17.73
CA PHE A 4 0.69 -22.13 18.44
C PHE A 4 1.70 -21.28 17.61
N LEU A 5 2.00 -21.66 16.36
CA LEU A 5 2.87 -20.91 15.46
C LEU A 5 2.16 -19.71 14.79
N ASP A 6 0.85 -19.79 14.55
CA ASP A 6 0.05 -18.63 14.07
C ASP A 6 -0.08 -17.54 15.15
N PHE A 7 0.09 -17.92 16.42
CA PHE A 7 0.07 -17.02 17.58
C PHE A 7 1.34 -16.16 17.73
N LEU A 8 2.47 -16.61 17.17
CA LEU A 8 3.73 -15.86 17.25
C LEU A 8 3.85 -14.77 16.18
N SER A 9 3.11 -14.86 15.06
CA SER A 9 3.05 -13.81 14.03
C SER A 9 2.18 -12.61 14.41
N GLU A 10 1.23 -12.75 15.34
CA GLU A 10 0.36 -11.65 15.81
C GLU A 10 1.07 -10.66 16.76
N LYS A 11 2.24 -11.02 17.33
CA LYS A 11 2.97 -10.15 18.27
C LYS A 11 3.60 -8.91 17.62
N ASN A 12 3.75 -8.88 16.28
CA ASN A 12 4.56 -7.87 15.58
C ASN A 12 3.76 -6.82 14.80
N ILE A 13 2.42 -6.92 14.75
CA ILE A 13 1.59 -6.04 13.87
C ILE A 13 0.93 -4.90 14.67
N TYR A 14 0.41 -5.18 15.86
CA TYR A 14 -0.28 -4.17 16.68
C TYR A 14 0.36 -3.99 18.05
N SER A 15 0.48 -2.74 18.49
CA SER A 15 0.91 -2.46 19.86
C SER A 15 -0.08 -3.02 20.87
N ILE A 16 0.39 -3.49 22.02
CA ILE A 16 -0.46 -3.84 23.17
C ILE A 16 -1.34 -2.64 23.53
N LEU A 17 -2.64 -2.87 23.70
CA LEU A 17 -3.59 -1.87 24.11
C LEU A 17 -3.21 -1.33 25.49
N LYS A 18 -3.13 0.00 25.61
CA LYS A 18 -3.04 0.67 26.92
C LYS A 18 -4.42 1.16 27.31
N HIS A 19 -4.70 1.22 28.62
CA HIS A 19 -5.97 1.75 29.11
C HIS A 19 -6.25 3.15 28.55
N ASN A 20 -5.22 4.00 28.54
CA ASN A 20 -5.29 5.34 27.95
C ASN A 20 -5.63 5.36 26.46
N ASP A 21 -5.43 4.28 25.69
CA ASP A 21 -5.79 4.26 24.26
C ASP A 21 -7.31 4.27 24.04
N LEU A 22 -8.07 3.73 25.00
CA LEU A 22 -9.54 3.76 24.98
C LEU A 22 -10.11 5.05 25.59
N THR A 23 -9.46 5.58 26.63
CA THR A 23 -10.01 6.70 27.42
C THR A 23 -9.58 8.09 26.93
N LYS A 24 -8.53 8.19 26.11
CA LYS A 24 -8.12 9.46 25.47
C LYS A 24 -9.24 10.05 24.61
N ARG A 25 -9.25 11.39 24.49
CA ARG A 25 -10.15 12.17 23.61
C ARG A 25 -11.65 11.89 23.85
N GLY A 26 -12.07 11.94 25.12
CA GLY A 26 -13.49 11.82 25.48
C GLY A 26 -14.03 10.39 25.58
N GLY A 27 -13.18 9.37 25.46
CA GLY A 27 -13.56 7.98 25.78
C GLY A 27 -14.49 7.29 24.77
N SER A 28 -14.64 7.82 23.55
CA SER A 28 -15.51 7.24 22.51
C SER A 28 -15.15 5.80 22.14
N ARG A 29 -13.90 5.39 22.34
CA ARG A 29 -13.43 4.01 22.10
C ARG A 29 -13.81 3.05 23.22
N VAL A 30 -14.13 3.55 24.41
CA VAL A 30 -14.75 2.74 25.46
C VAL A 30 -16.11 2.24 24.97
N ASP A 31 -16.90 3.09 24.31
CA ASP A 31 -18.21 2.68 23.77
C ASP A 31 -18.07 1.56 22.73
N VAL A 32 -17.08 1.66 21.85
CA VAL A 32 -16.76 0.60 20.87
C VAL A 32 -16.39 -0.70 21.59
N PHE A 33 -15.52 -0.64 22.59
CA PHE A 33 -15.12 -1.82 23.37
C PHE A 33 -16.32 -2.48 24.07
N LEU A 34 -17.18 -1.70 24.73
CA LEU A 34 -18.38 -2.21 25.41
C LEU A 34 -19.42 -2.77 24.44
N LYS A 35 -19.62 -2.11 23.30
CA LYS A 35 -20.52 -2.58 22.23
C LYS A 35 -20.08 -3.93 21.69
N LYS A 36 -18.78 -4.15 21.45
CA LYS A 36 -18.25 -5.45 21.01
C LYS A 36 -18.58 -6.58 22.00
N ILE A 37 -18.52 -6.34 23.31
CA ILE A 37 -18.93 -7.34 24.31
C ILE A 37 -20.43 -7.61 24.24
N LYS A 38 -21.24 -6.55 24.12
CA LYS A 38 -22.71 -6.66 24.02
C LYS A 38 -23.13 -7.44 22.77
N ASP A 39 -22.49 -7.15 21.65
CA ASP A 39 -22.82 -7.71 20.34
C ASP A 39 -22.10 -9.04 20.06
N LYS A 40 -21.34 -9.55 21.05
CA LYS A 40 -20.58 -10.80 20.98
C LYS A 40 -19.59 -10.83 19.81
N GLU A 41 -18.94 -9.70 19.56
CA GLU A 41 -17.88 -9.58 18.56
C GLU A 41 -16.51 -10.01 19.14
N GLY A 42 -15.61 -10.47 18.25
CA GLY A 42 -14.27 -10.97 18.62
C GLY A 42 -13.28 -9.85 18.93
N PHE A 43 -12.37 -10.12 19.86
CA PHE A 43 -11.24 -9.27 20.22
C PHE A 43 -9.93 -9.96 19.90
N LEU A 44 -8.99 -9.24 19.30
CA LEU A 44 -7.62 -9.71 19.13
C LEU A 44 -6.85 -9.59 20.44
N THR A 45 -6.28 -10.70 20.90
CA THR A 45 -5.53 -10.77 22.16
C THR A 45 -4.26 -11.60 22.08
N LYS A 46 -3.42 -11.53 23.10
CA LYS A 46 -2.31 -12.45 23.37
C LYS A 46 -2.73 -13.90 23.58
N LYS A 47 -3.99 -14.28 23.38
CA LYS A 47 -4.45 -15.68 23.38
C LYS A 47 -5.17 -16.03 22.07
N GLY A 48 -4.97 -15.21 21.04
CA GLY A 48 -5.69 -15.24 19.77
C GLY A 48 -7.00 -14.45 19.84
N GLU A 49 -7.87 -14.66 18.86
CA GLU A 49 -9.20 -14.08 18.86
C GLU A 49 -10.05 -14.68 20.00
N VAL A 50 -10.57 -13.81 20.86
CA VAL A 50 -11.46 -14.19 21.96
C VAL A 50 -12.76 -13.43 21.91
N PHE A 51 -13.83 -14.09 22.30
CA PHE A 51 -15.14 -13.49 22.47
C PHE A 51 -15.43 -13.39 23.96
N LEU A 52 -15.80 -12.22 24.46
CA LEU A 52 -16.04 -12.02 25.88
C LEU A 52 -17.48 -12.36 26.25
N LYS A 53 -17.70 -12.90 27.45
CA LYS A 53 -19.06 -13.17 27.95
C LYS A 53 -19.76 -11.85 28.29
N PRO A 54 -21.02 -11.66 27.88
CA PRO A 54 -21.86 -10.59 28.41
C PRO A 54 -22.23 -10.85 29.88
N PRO A 55 -22.62 -9.81 30.65
CA PRO A 55 -22.76 -8.42 30.23
C PRO A 55 -21.44 -7.63 30.19
N PRO A 56 -21.36 -6.54 29.39
CA PRO A 56 -20.24 -5.60 29.47
C PRO A 56 -20.14 -4.93 30.85
N PRO A 57 -18.93 -4.47 31.26
CA PRO A 57 -18.78 -3.61 32.44
C PRO A 57 -19.49 -2.28 32.26
N ASP A 58 -19.69 -1.56 33.37
CA ASP A 58 -20.15 -0.17 33.28
C ASP A 58 -19.05 0.71 32.66
N LYS A 59 -19.45 1.63 31.77
CA LYS A 59 -18.55 2.63 31.18
C LYS A 59 -17.82 3.44 32.24
N LYS A 60 -18.47 3.72 33.39
CA LYS A 60 -17.87 4.44 34.52
C LYS A 60 -16.66 3.73 35.10
N ASP A 61 -16.54 2.41 34.97
CA ASP A 61 -15.35 1.71 35.47
C ASP A 61 -14.08 2.10 34.71
N PHE A 62 -14.20 2.48 33.44
CA PHE A 62 -13.09 2.90 32.60
C PHE A 62 -12.63 4.35 32.88
N THR A 63 -13.31 5.10 33.75
CA THR A 63 -12.81 6.42 34.19
C THR A 63 -11.74 6.32 35.28
N LYS A 64 -11.63 5.15 35.93
CA LYS A 64 -10.63 4.87 36.95
C LYS A 64 -9.24 4.78 36.31
N SER A 65 -8.31 5.61 36.78
CA SER A 65 -6.94 5.61 36.27
C SER A 65 -6.30 4.22 36.34
N GLY A 66 -5.82 3.74 35.20
CA GLY A 66 -5.14 2.44 35.11
C GLY A 66 -6.06 1.22 35.31
N TYR A 67 -7.37 1.35 35.03
CA TYR A 67 -8.34 0.25 35.16
C TYR A 67 -7.85 -1.06 34.54
N LYS A 68 -8.00 -2.15 35.28
CA LYS A 68 -7.67 -3.52 34.90
C LYS A 68 -8.84 -4.42 35.27
N LYS A 69 -9.14 -5.39 34.41
CA LYS A 69 -10.20 -6.37 34.66
C LYS A 69 -9.91 -7.66 33.93
N ASP A 70 -10.17 -8.79 34.59
CA ASP A 70 -10.20 -10.08 33.93
C ASP A 70 -11.59 -10.32 33.36
N PHE A 71 -11.64 -10.73 32.09
CA PHE A 71 -12.88 -11.08 31.39
C PHE A 71 -12.94 -12.57 31.15
N ASP A 72 -14.09 -13.17 31.47
CA ASP A 72 -14.40 -14.52 31.05
C ASP A 72 -14.69 -14.54 29.54
N THR A 73 -14.10 -15.50 28.86
CA THR A 73 -14.30 -15.72 27.43
C THR A 73 -15.41 -16.75 27.19
N MET A 74 -16.10 -16.66 26.05
CA MET A 74 -17.22 -17.54 25.71
C MET A 74 -16.77 -19.01 25.58
N LYS A 75 -15.56 -19.24 25.07
CA LYS A 75 -14.88 -20.55 25.16
C LYS A 75 -14.14 -20.57 26.50
N LYS A 76 -14.29 -21.60 27.35
CA LYS A 76 -13.70 -21.66 28.71
C LYS A 76 -12.29 -21.03 28.76
N GLY A 77 -12.12 -19.92 29.49
CA GLY A 77 -10.87 -19.17 29.58
C GLY A 77 -11.07 -17.74 30.06
N LYS A 78 -9.97 -17.05 30.40
CA LYS A 78 -9.94 -15.66 30.85
C LYS A 78 -8.90 -14.83 30.09
N VAL A 79 -9.15 -13.54 29.87
CA VAL A 79 -8.19 -12.57 29.33
C VAL A 79 -8.14 -11.30 30.19
N LYS A 80 -6.96 -10.69 30.32
CA LYS A 80 -6.74 -9.51 31.17
C LYS A 80 -6.76 -8.21 30.37
N TYR A 81 -7.69 -7.33 30.71
CA TYR A 81 -7.71 -5.96 30.21
C TYR A 81 -6.72 -5.06 30.98
N PRO A 82 -6.02 -4.13 30.31
CA PRO A 82 -5.91 -3.97 28.84
C PRO A 82 -4.79 -4.82 28.25
N SER A 83 -3.92 -5.40 29.08
CA SER A 83 -2.60 -5.90 28.70
C SER A 83 -2.58 -7.13 27.81
N ASP A 84 -3.68 -7.87 27.73
CA ASP A 84 -3.82 -9.00 26.82
C ASP A 84 -4.39 -8.57 25.47
N PHE A 85 -4.96 -7.37 25.33
CA PHE A 85 -5.61 -6.93 24.11
C PHE A 85 -4.62 -6.22 23.18
N PHE A 86 -4.78 -6.43 21.88
CA PHE A 86 -4.08 -5.65 20.88
C PHE A 86 -4.85 -4.38 20.53
N LYS A 87 -4.10 -3.30 20.26
CA LYS A 87 -4.67 -2.05 19.77
C LYS A 87 -4.89 -2.16 18.27
N GLY A 88 -5.98 -2.83 17.89
CA GLY A 88 -6.43 -2.90 16.50
C GLY A 88 -6.87 -1.54 15.93
N PRO A 89 -7.19 -1.48 14.62
CA PRO A 89 -7.68 -0.27 13.96
C PRO A 89 -8.86 0.39 14.70
N GLU A 90 -9.78 -0.42 15.25
CA GLU A 90 -10.94 0.05 16.00
C GLU A 90 -10.57 0.78 17.31
N PHE A 91 -9.36 0.53 17.82
CA PHE A 91 -8.80 1.18 19.02
C PHE A 91 -7.70 2.19 18.67
N GLY A 92 -7.60 2.57 17.38
CA GLY A 92 -6.64 3.55 16.88
C GLY A 92 -5.23 3.01 16.71
N GLY A 93 -5.09 1.70 16.51
CA GLY A 93 -3.84 1.05 16.11
C GLY A 93 -3.36 1.58 14.78
N LYS A 94 -2.10 2.00 14.72
CA LYS A 94 -1.38 2.32 13.49
C LYS A 94 -0.17 1.41 13.47
N GLY A 95 -0.03 0.58 12.43
CA GLY A 95 1.14 -0.26 12.22
C GLY A 95 2.44 0.55 12.31
N VAL A 96 3.54 -0.12 12.66
CA VAL A 96 4.86 0.50 12.83
C VAL A 96 5.39 0.98 11.47
N GLY A 97 5.63 2.29 11.28
CA GLY A 97 6.29 2.82 10.08
C GLY A 97 5.65 4.07 9.44
N PHE A 98 5.39 5.12 10.22
CA PHE A 98 4.75 6.35 9.73
C PHE A 98 5.74 7.25 8.97
N GLY A 99 5.61 7.36 7.65
CA GLY A 99 6.24 8.43 6.88
C GLY A 99 5.93 8.41 5.39
N THR A 100 4.96 9.23 4.94
CA THR A 100 4.99 10.12 3.74
C THR A 100 3.63 10.83 3.60
N ARG A 101 3.52 12.11 3.99
CA ARG A 101 2.26 12.87 4.17
C ARG A 101 1.26 12.91 2.99
N ALA A 102 1.69 12.63 1.75
CA ALA A 102 0.82 12.63 0.56
C ALA A 102 0.35 11.22 0.16
N GLU A 103 1.23 10.21 0.23
CA GLU A 103 0.84 8.81 0.16
C GLU A 103 -0.07 8.44 1.34
N ASP A 104 0.20 9.01 2.51
CA ASP A 104 -0.64 8.91 3.70
C ASP A 104 -2.08 9.37 3.43
N ALA A 105 -2.33 10.35 2.56
CA ALA A 105 -3.69 10.84 2.31
C ALA A 105 -4.50 9.88 1.43
N PHE A 106 -3.92 9.38 0.33
CA PHE A 106 -4.60 8.41 -0.54
C PHE A 106 -4.70 7.03 0.12
N LEU A 107 -3.64 6.60 0.81
CA LEU A 107 -3.66 5.39 1.63
C LEU A 107 -4.70 5.51 2.74
N LYS A 108 -4.77 6.64 3.46
CA LYS A 108 -5.81 6.87 4.47
C LYS A 108 -7.20 6.86 3.87
N ALA A 109 -7.42 7.54 2.75
CA ALA A 109 -8.72 7.57 2.09
C ALA A 109 -9.16 6.17 1.64
N PHE A 110 -8.25 5.39 1.08
CA PHE A 110 -8.53 4.01 0.66
C PHE A 110 -8.72 3.08 1.85
N ARG A 111 -7.93 3.24 2.93
CA ARG A 111 -8.14 2.50 4.18
C ARG A 111 -9.52 2.78 4.76
N GLU A 112 -9.92 4.04 4.82
CA GLU A 112 -11.26 4.41 5.29
C GLU A 112 -12.36 3.86 4.38
N GLU A 113 -12.15 3.81 3.06
CA GLU A 113 -13.07 3.15 2.13
C GLU A 113 -13.20 1.65 2.40
N LEU A 114 -12.08 0.96 2.61
CA LEU A 114 -12.04 -0.46 2.94
C LEU A 114 -12.75 -0.73 4.27
N GLU A 115 -12.41 0.01 5.32
CA GLU A 115 -13.03 -0.11 6.65
C GLU A 115 -14.54 0.14 6.60
N ARG A 116 -14.98 1.19 5.88
CA ARG A 116 -16.41 1.46 5.68
C ARG A 116 -17.11 0.32 4.93
N THR A 117 -16.48 -0.24 3.91
CA THR A 117 -17.07 -1.31 3.11
C THR A 117 -17.19 -2.61 3.90
N ILE A 118 -16.16 -2.98 4.66
CA ILE A 118 -16.17 -4.11 5.60
C ILE A 118 -17.31 -3.94 6.62
N ALA A 119 -17.40 -2.75 7.24
CA ALA A 119 -18.46 -2.46 8.21
C ALA A 119 -19.87 -2.53 7.60
N LYS A 120 -20.05 -2.05 6.36
CA LYS A 120 -21.31 -2.11 5.62
C LYS A 120 -21.75 -3.54 5.32
N GLU A 121 -20.81 -4.40 4.91
CA GLU A 121 -21.07 -5.81 4.64
C GLU A 121 -21.22 -6.64 5.93
N LYS A 122 -20.91 -6.05 7.10
CA LYS A 122 -20.92 -6.69 8.42
C LYS A 122 -20.04 -7.95 8.45
N THR A 123 -18.95 -7.93 7.69
CA THR A 123 -17.93 -8.98 7.66
C THR A 123 -16.66 -8.50 8.36
N GLY A 124 -15.72 -9.40 8.62
CA GLY A 124 -14.36 -9.03 9.09
C GLY A 124 -13.37 -8.77 7.94
N ALA A 125 -13.75 -9.13 6.72
CA ALA A 125 -12.93 -9.04 5.51
C ALA A 125 -13.81 -9.04 4.25
N LEU A 126 -13.23 -8.65 3.11
CA LEU A 126 -13.89 -8.66 1.81
C LEU A 126 -13.25 -9.72 0.91
N ASP A 127 -14.08 -10.47 0.20
CA ASP A 127 -13.64 -11.22 -0.98
C ASP A 127 -13.31 -10.21 -2.09
N MET A 128 -12.05 -10.14 -2.52
CA MET A 128 -11.58 -9.21 -3.55
C MET A 128 -10.96 -9.93 -4.74
N ILE A 129 -11.01 -9.27 -5.90
CA ILE A 129 -10.18 -9.59 -7.06
C ILE A 129 -9.17 -8.45 -7.22
N VAL A 130 -7.90 -8.78 -7.07
CA VAL A 130 -6.77 -7.85 -7.19
C VAL A 130 -5.67 -8.50 -8.01
N GLY A 131 -5.21 -7.85 -9.06
CA GLY A 131 -4.19 -8.40 -9.97
C GLY A 131 -4.67 -9.66 -10.69
N ARG A 132 -5.99 -9.78 -10.93
CA ARG A 132 -6.67 -11.00 -11.44
C ARG A 132 -6.63 -12.20 -10.47
N ARG A 133 -6.23 -12.00 -9.21
CA ARG A 133 -6.21 -13.03 -8.17
C ARG A 133 -7.37 -12.81 -7.21
N LYS A 134 -8.05 -13.90 -6.83
CA LYS A 134 -9.08 -13.90 -5.80
C LYS A 134 -8.42 -14.02 -4.43
N MET A 135 -8.79 -13.18 -3.49
CA MET A 135 -8.23 -13.17 -2.13
C MET A 135 -9.19 -12.56 -1.13
N VAL A 136 -9.01 -12.91 0.14
CA VAL A 136 -9.73 -12.30 1.26
C VAL A 136 -8.88 -11.15 1.78
N ILE A 137 -9.44 -9.95 1.90
CA ILE A 137 -8.74 -8.76 2.36
C ILE A 137 -9.40 -8.20 3.61
N ALA A 138 -8.61 -8.03 4.67
CA ALA A 138 -9.04 -7.46 5.95
C ALA A 138 -8.41 -6.10 6.24
N GLY A 139 -7.36 -5.70 5.52
CA GLY A 139 -6.66 -4.45 5.80
C GLY A 139 -5.76 -3.95 4.68
N VAL A 140 -5.12 -2.81 4.94
CA VAL A 140 -4.15 -2.17 4.05
C VAL A 140 -3.09 -1.41 4.85
N GLU A 141 -1.83 -1.53 4.47
CA GLU A 141 -0.68 -0.90 5.13
C GLU A 141 0.33 -0.32 4.13
N SER A 142 1.04 0.73 4.53
CA SER A 142 2.16 1.27 3.74
C SER A 142 3.26 0.23 3.63
N THR A 143 3.93 0.17 2.48
CA THR A 143 5.03 -0.77 2.30
C THR A 143 6.34 -0.14 2.79
N PRO A 144 7.06 -0.77 3.74
CA PRO A 144 8.33 -0.21 4.21
C PRO A 144 9.42 -0.19 3.14
N GLY A 145 10.23 0.88 3.15
CA GLY A 145 11.40 1.04 2.29
C GLY A 145 11.08 1.80 1.00
N VAL A 146 11.87 1.53 -0.05
CA VAL A 146 11.67 2.09 -1.40
C VAL A 146 11.34 1.03 -2.47
N PRO A 147 10.45 0.05 -2.20
CA PRO A 147 10.05 -0.92 -3.21
C PRO A 147 9.09 -0.29 -4.23
N LYS A 148 8.72 -1.05 -5.27
CA LYS A 148 7.73 -0.60 -6.26
C LYS A 148 6.33 -0.39 -5.66
N SER A 149 5.96 -1.22 -4.69
CA SER A 149 4.69 -1.16 -3.99
C SER A 149 4.69 0.03 -3.03
N ASP A 150 3.70 0.90 -3.15
CA ASP A 150 3.55 2.03 -2.23
C ASP A 150 2.80 1.56 -0.96
N PHE A 151 1.83 0.66 -1.12
CA PHE A 151 1.13 -0.02 -0.02
C PHE A 151 0.73 -1.44 -0.41
N HIS A 152 0.35 -2.25 0.56
CA HIS A 152 -0.07 -3.64 0.37
C HIS A 152 -1.37 -3.92 1.12
N LEU A 153 -2.17 -4.82 0.57
CA LEU A 153 -3.38 -5.33 1.19
C LEU A 153 -3.02 -6.51 2.09
N LEU A 154 -3.72 -6.62 3.22
CA LEU A 154 -3.55 -7.68 4.19
C LEU A 154 -4.71 -8.67 4.10
N ASP A 155 -4.41 -9.97 4.16
CA ASP A 155 -5.41 -11.00 4.34
C ASP A 155 -5.98 -11.02 5.77
N ASP A 156 -6.92 -11.93 6.02
CA ASP A 156 -7.52 -12.18 7.33
C ASP A 156 -6.54 -12.73 8.38
N MET A 157 -5.33 -13.11 7.96
CA MET A 157 -4.20 -13.50 8.82
C MET A 157 -3.17 -12.38 9.03
N GLY A 158 -3.42 -11.18 8.47
CA GLY A 158 -2.49 -10.05 8.55
C GLY A 158 -1.22 -10.23 7.70
N LYS A 159 -1.24 -11.13 6.70
CA LYS A 159 -0.14 -11.32 5.75
C LYS A 159 -0.38 -10.49 4.50
N GLU A 160 0.70 -10.08 3.85
CA GLU A 160 0.64 -9.37 2.57
C GLU A 160 0.00 -10.27 1.50
N ALA A 161 -1.15 -9.85 1.00
CA ALA A 161 -1.94 -10.60 0.02
C ALA A 161 -1.79 -10.03 -1.40
N ALA A 162 -1.74 -8.70 -1.51
CA ALA A 162 -1.54 -7.99 -2.77
C ALA A 162 -0.76 -6.69 -2.59
N TRP A 163 -0.05 -6.29 -3.64
CA TRP A 163 0.84 -5.13 -3.65
C TRP A 163 0.36 -4.10 -4.65
N ILE A 164 0.29 -2.84 -4.26
CA ILE A 164 -0.30 -1.78 -5.08
C ILE A 164 0.69 -0.63 -5.19
N SER A 165 0.86 -0.13 -6.42
CA SER A 165 1.47 1.19 -6.63
C SER A 165 0.41 2.24 -6.89
N HIS A 166 0.52 3.38 -6.24
CA HIS A 166 -0.33 4.53 -6.41
C HIS A 166 0.40 5.68 -7.10
N LYS A 167 -0.37 6.43 -7.89
CA LYS A 167 0.08 7.69 -8.50
C LYS A 167 -0.98 8.76 -8.26
N ALA A 168 -0.53 9.94 -7.86
CA ALA A 168 -1.40 11.10 -7.74
C ALA A 168 -1.85 11.61 -9.13
N GLY A 169 -2.88 12.44 -9.14
CA GLY A 169 -3.41 13.06 -10.36
C GLY A 169 -4.61 12.32 -10.95
N LYS A 170 -5.07 12.80 -12.11
CA LYS A 170 -6.29 12.30 -12.77
C LYS A 170 -6.07 11.94 -14.23
N THR A 171 -5.04 12.51 -14.85
CA THR A 171 -4.78 12.36 -16.28
C THR A 171 -3.38 11.82 -16.54
N ALA A 172 -3.12 11.38 -17.76
CA ALA A 172 -1.81 10.90 -18.16
C ALA A 172 -0.70 11.96 -17.99
N LYS A 173 -1.02 13.26 -18.08
CA LYS A 173 -0.05 14.36 -17.85
C LYS A 173 0.41 14.45 -16.41
N ASP A 174 -0.44 14.05 -15.46
CA ASP A 174 -0.12 14.04 -14.04
C ASP A 174 0.74 12.82 -13.65
N PHE A 175 0.85 11.84 -14.55
CA PHE A 175 1.60 10.62 -14.33
C PHE A 175 3.09 10.88 -14.54
N GLN A 176 3.83 11.10 -13.45
CA GLN A 176 5.23 11.49 -13.53
C GLN A 176 6.13 10.36 -14.07
N GLN A 177 6.43 9.34 -13.28
CA GLN A 177 7.43 8.32 -13.62
C GLN A 177 6.94 6.92 -13.24
N TYR A 178 7.24 5.93 -14.08
CA TYR A 178 7.04 4.51 -13.75
C TYR A 178 8.16 3.97 -12.89
N GLY A 179 9.42 4.18 -13.30
CA GLY A 179 10.60 3.70 -12.59
C GLY A 179 11.89 4.30 -13.11
N GLY A 180 12.95 4.23 -12.29
CA GLY A 180 14.32 4.57 -12.71
C GLY A 180 14.99 3.41 -13.42
N LEU A 181 16.07 3.71 -14.15
CA LEU A 181 16.85 2.72 -14.91
C LEU A 181 18.18 2.33 -14.25
N SER A 182 18.43 2.75 -13.00
CA SER A 182 19.68 2.51 -12.28
C SER A 182 19.83 1.08 -11.75
N ASN A 183 18.76 0.28 -11.71
CA ASN A 183 18.83 -1.10 -11.25
C ASN A 183 19.65 -1.96 -12.22
N LYS A 184 20.50 -2.84 -11.68
CA LYS A 184 21.35 -3.76 -12.45
C LYS A 184 20.60 -4.62 -13.47
N ILE A 185 19.31 -4.85 -13.29
CA ILE A 185 18.48 -5.62 -14.24
C ILE A 185 18.38 -4.96 -15.62
N PHE A 186 18.58 -3.64 -15.69
CA PHE A 186 18.56 -2.89 -16.94
C PHE A 186 19.93 -2.81 -17.63
N LYS A 187 21.01 -3.22 -16.93
CA LYS A 187 22.36 -3.26 -17.48
C LYS A 187 22.47 -4.38 -18.51
N GLY A 188 23.08 -4.11 -19.67
CA GLY A 188 23.19 -5.07 -20.77
C GLY A 188 21.95 -5.14 -21.68
N ASN A 189 20.89 -4.37 -21.41
CA ASN A 189 19.76 -4.28 -22.35
C ASN A 189 20.10 -3.29 -23.48
N ALA A 190 20.13 -3.78 -24.72
CA ALA A 190 20.55 -3.00 -25.87
C ALA A 190 19.68 -1.74 -26.13
N ASP A 191 18.37 -1.79 -25.85
CA ASP A 191 17.46 -0.64 -26.04
C ASP A 191 17.79 0.47 -25.03
N VAL A 192 18.00 0.09 -23.75
CA VAL A 192 18.42 1.02 -22.70
C VAL A 192 19.82 1.57 -22.95
N GLU A 193 20.78 0.71 -23.29
CA GLU A 193 22.18 1.12 -23.49
C GLU A 193 22.33 2.04 -24.70
N SER A 194 21.61 1.76 -25.80
CA SER A 194 21.57 2.66 -26.96
C SER A 194 21.02 4.03 -26.56
N PHE A 195 19.88 4.09 -25.84
CA PHE A 195 19.33 5.37 -25.40
C PHE A 195 20.32 6.15 -24.51
N VAL A 196 20.94 5.49 -23.53
CA VAL A 196 21.89 6.14 -22.61
C VAL A 196 23.15 6.61 -23.36
N LYS A 197 23.63 5.84 -24.33
CA LYS A 197 24.75 6.22 -25.19
C LYS A 197 24.42 7.50 -25.96
N ASP A 198 23.28 7.54 -26.63
CA ASP A 198 22.88 8.70 -27.44
C ASP A 198 22.70 9.95 -26.56
N VAL A 199 22.15 9.79 -25.35
CA VAL A 199 22.09 10.88 -24.36
C VAL A 199 23.49 11.37 -23.96
N LYS A 200 24.46 10.47 -23.73
CA LYS A 200 25.84 10.87 -23.39
C LYS A 200 26.55 11.59 -24.53
N GLU A 201 26.32 11.17 -25.76
CA GLU A 201 26.89 11.82 -26.95
C GLU A 201 26.29 13.21 -27.18
N MET A 202 24.99 13.38 -26.94
CA MET A 202 24.32 14.68 -27.08
C MET A 202 24.61 15.65 -25.93
N PHE A 203 24.85 15.14 -24.72
CA PHE A 203 25.05 15.93 -23.52
C PHE A 203 26.34 15.51 -22.78
N PRO A 204 27.53 15.65 -23.41
CA PRO A 204 28.79 15.20 -22.82
C PRO A 204 29.13 15.92 -21.51
N ASP A 205 28.73 17.19 -21.39
CA ASP A 205 28.92 18.00 -20.18
C ASP A 205 27.72 17.95 -19.22
N GLY A 206 26.71 17.13 -19.53
CA GLY A 206 25.44 17.04 -18.82
C GLY A 206 24.37 17.98 -19.35
N PHE A 207 23.19 17.91 -18.72
CA PHE A 207 22.05 18.74 -19.11
C PHE A 207 22.15 20.16 -18.56
N GLN A 208 21.61 21.11 -19.31
CA GLN A 208 21.32 22.48 -18.89
C GLN A 208 19.82 22.66 -18.63
N ARG A 209 19.46 23.73 -17.92
CA ARG A 209 18.05 24.05 -17.59
C ARG A 209 17.18 24.04 -18.86
N LYS A 210 15.96 23.49 -18.73
CA LYS A 210 14.96 23.35 -19.79
C LYS A 210 15.32 22.39 -20.93
N GLN A 211 16.45 21.68 -20.85
CA GLN A 211 16.75 20.61 -21.81
C GLN A 211 16.12 19.28 -21.39
N SER A 212 15.61 18.56 -22.38
CA SER A 212 15.01 17.25 -22.21
C SER A 212 14.92 16.51 -23.54
N VAL A 213 15.15 15.21 -23.52
CA VAL A 213 15.03 14.31 -24.69
C VAL A 213 14.30 13.03 -24.31
N PHE A 214 13.71 12.39 -25.30
CA PHE A 214 13.01 11.12 -25.09
C PHE A 214 13.15 10.17 -26.26
N ARG A 215 12.84 8.91 -25.98
CA ARG A 215 12.68 7.85 -26.96
C ARG A 215 11.55 6.93 -26.53
N LYS A 216 10.73 6.45 -27.46
CA LYS A 216 9.72 5.42 -27.13
C LYS A 216 10.41 4.11 -26.72
N VAL A 217 9.94 3.50 -25.64
CA VAL A 217 10.42 2.18 -25.22
C VAL A 217 9.89 1.14 -26.22
N LYS A 218 10.79 0.44 -26.91
CA LYS A 218 10.41 -0.62 -27.86
C LYS A 218 10.34 -1.97 -27.17
N ASP A 219 11.24 -2.20 -26.21
CA ASP A 219 11.24 -3.44 -25.43
C ASP A 219 10.11 -3.45 -24.39
N SER A 220 9.05 -4.22 -24.69
CA SER A 220 7.91 -4.40 -23.79
C SER A 220 8.31 -5.00 -22.43
N ASN A 221 9.43 -5.71 -22.33
CA ASN A 221 9.92 -6.22 -21.06
C ASN A 221 10.45 -5.08 -20.17
N ILE A 222 11.13 -4.08 -20.75
CA ILE A 222 11.58 -2.88 -20.02
C ILE A 222 10.39 -2.07 -19.52
N ALA A 223 9.35 -1.92 -20.34
CA ALA A 223 8.10 -1.29 -19.93
C ALA A 223 7.51 -2.03 -18.72
N ARG A 224 7.40 -3.36 -18.77
CA ARG A 224 6.83 -4.17 -17.68
C ARG A 224 7.68 -4.14 -16.41
N LEU A 225 9.00 -4.27 -16.50
CA LEU A 225 9.91 -4.13 -15.35
C LEU A 225 9.79 -2.75 -14.68
N SER A 226 9.56 -1.70 -15.47
CA SER A 226 9.40 -0.34 -14.94
C SER A 226 8.02 -0.12 -14.30
N VAL A 227 6.96 -0.63 -14.94
CA VAL A 227 5.57 -0.45 -14.48
C VAL A 227 5.27 -1.33 -13.27
N TRP A 228 5.69 -2.60 -13.30
CA TRP A 228 5.31 -3.62 -12.32
C TRP A 228 6.37 -3.86 -11.25
N GLY A 229 7.60 -3.43 -11.52
CA GLY A 229 8.74 -3.55 -10.63
C GLY A 229 9.77 -4.55 -11.14
N VAL A 230 10.98 -4.45 -10.58
CA VAL A 230 12.17 -5.16 -11.06
C VAL A 230 12.11 -6.68 -10.90
N ASP A 231 11.14 -7.20 -10.15
CA ASP A 231 10.88 -8.63 -10.03
C ASP A 231 9.74 -9.11 -10.95
N TYR A 232 9.32 -8.30 -11.92
CA TYR A 232 8.33 -8.71 -12.93
C TYR A 232 8.72 -10.05 -13.58
N GLY A 233 7.74 -10.93 -13.76
CA GLY A 233 7.94 -12.31 -14.22
C GLY A 233 8.18 -13.33 -13.10
N LYS A 234 8.43 -12.89 -11.87
CA LYS A 234 8.52 -13.76 -10.67
C LYS A 234 7.20 -13.81 -9.90
N ALA A 235 7.23 -14.34 -8.69
CA ALA A 235 6.10 -14.27 -7.75
C ALA A 235 5.74 -12.80 -7.44
N ARG A 236 4.46 -12.57 -7.12
CA ARG A 236 4.00 -11.23 -6.72
C ARG A 236 4.60 -10.83 -5.38
N GLY A 237 4.90 -9.55 -5.25
CA GLY A 237 5.62 -9.03 -4.11
C GLY A 237 5.79 -7.53 -4.17
N ARG A 238 6.48 -6.97 -3.17
CA ARG A 238 6.75 -5.53 -3.06
C ARG A 238 7.44 -4.93 -4.30
N ASN A 239 8.18 -5.73 -5.08
CA ASN A 239 8.85 -5.33 -6.33
C ASN A 239 8.26 -6.01 -7.59
N ASN A 240 7.08 -6.62 -7.47
CA ASN A 240 6.31 -7.18 -8.58
C ASN A 240 4.82 -7.07 -8.22
N ILE A 241 4.29 -5.86 -8.36
CA ILE A 241 2.99 -5.45 -7.79
C ILE A 241 1.80 -6.09 -8.50
N ASP A 242 0.63 -6.15 -7.89
CA ASP A 242 -0.59 -6.67 -8.51
C ASP A 242 -1.21 -5.71 -9.50
N GLU A 243 -1.39 -4.46 -9.06
CA GLU A 243 -2.08 -3.41 -9.79
C GLU A 243 -1.36 -2.08 -9.55
N PHE A 244 -1.52 -1.15 -10.48
CA PHE A 244 -1.28 0.25 -10.17
C PHE A 244 -2.57 1.04 -10.35
N HIS A 245 -2.70 2.10 -9.56
CA HIS A 245 -3.86 2.99 -9.57
C HIS A 245 -3.41 4.45 -9.61
N GLN A 246 -4.09 5.24 -10.43
CA GLN A 246 -3.93 6.69 -10.46
C GLN A 246 -5.18 7.39 -9.91
N GLY A 247 -4.99 8.28 -8.94
CA GLY A 247 -6.05 9.08 -8.34
C GLY A 247 -6.78 8.37 -7.20
N THR A 248 -8.00 8.81 -6.89
CA THR A 248 -8.79 8.22 -5.80
C THR A 248 -9.18 6.78 -6.12
N MET A 249 -8.97 5.88 -5.17
CA MET A 249 -9.36 4.47 -5.26
C MET A 249 -10.67 4.24 -4.53
N LYS A 250 -11.57 3.48 -5.14
CA LYS A 250 -12.86 3.07 -4.59
C LYS A 250 -13.04 1.57 -4.71
N LEU A 251 -13.78 1.00 -3.77
CA LEU A 251 -14.17 -0.41 -3.83
C LEU A 251 -15.51 -0.53 -4.54
N VAL A 252 -15.55 -1.34 -5.61
CA VAL A 252 -16.76 -1.60 -6.38
C VAL A 252 -17.08 -3.09 -6.33
N LYS A 253 -18.33 -3.40 -5.96
CA LYS A 253 -18.81 -4.78 -5.88
C LYS A 253 -19.10 -5.30 -7.29
N SER A 254 -18.56 -6.47 -7.61
CA SER A 254 -18.78 -7.22 -8.84
C SER A 254 -19.14 -8.67 -8.47
N GLY A 255 -20.45 -8.96 -8.49
CA GLY A 255 -20.99 -10.21 -7.96
C GLY A 255 -20.67 -10.36 -6.47
N LYS A 256 -19.97 -11.44 -6.11
CA LYS A 256 -19.53 -11.68 -4.72
C LYS A 256 -18.21 -10.99 -4.35
N TYR A 257 -17.46 -10.50 -5.33
CA TYR A 257 -16.13 -9.94 -5.11
C TYR A 257 -16.15 -8.41 -5.15
N TYR A 258 -15.16 -7.78 -4.54
CA TYR A 258 -14.85 -6.36 -4.73
C TYR A 258 -13.61 -6.19 -5.60
N THR A 259 -13.61 -5.14 -6.41
CA THR A 259 -12.46 -4.69 -7.21
C THR A 259 -12.11 -3.25 -6.87
N ILE A 260 -10.85 -2.86 -7.04
CA ILE A 260 -10.42 -1.47 -6.88
C ILE A 260 -10.63 -0.74 -8.21
N GLN A 261 -11.30 0.40 -8.17
CA GLN A 261 -11.43 1.30 -9.32
C GLN A 261 -10.82 2.66 -9.01
N SER A 262 -10.19 3.26 -10.02
CA SER A 262 -9.61 4.60 -9.97
C SER A 262 -9.71 5.28 -11.33
N ALA A 263 -9.27 6.54 -11.44
CA ALA A 263 -9.36 7.31 -12.69
C ALA A 263 -8.61 6.62 -13.84
N HIS A 264 -7.46 6.04 -13.53
CA HIS A 264 -6.77 5.09 -14.38
C HIS A 264 -6.19 3.98 -13.52
N SER A 265 -6.15 2.76 -14.04
CA SER A 265 -5.57 1.61 -13.38
C SER A 265 -5.22 0.55 -14.40
N ASP A 266 -4.29 -0.32 -14.05
CA ASP A 266 -4.03 -1.51 -14.85
C ASP A 266 -3.56 -2.69 -14.00
N THR A 267 -3.68 -3.88 -14.55
CA THR A 267 -3.29 -5.15 -13.92
C THR A 267 -1.95 -5.63 -14.47
N ASN A 268 -1.14 -6.18 -13.58
CA ASN A 268 0.21 -6.59 -13.92
C ASN A 268 0.28 -7.55 -15.11
N GLY A 269 1.21 -7.24 -16.00
CA GLY A 269 1.42 -7.90 -17.28
C GLY A 269 0.99 -7.05 -18.47
N SER A 270 0.15 -6.05 -18.26
CA SER A 270 -0.19 -5.10 -19.32
C SER A 270 1.01 -4.21 -19.68
N VAL A 271 0.92 -3.59 -20.86
CA VAL A 271 1.84 -2.55 -21.32
C VAL A 271 0.99 -1.29 -21.51
N PRO A 272 1.31 -0.17 -20.82
CA PRO A 272 0.60 1.09 -20.98
C PRO A 272 0.55 1.59 -22.42
N LYS A 273 -0.57 2.22 -22.80
CA LYS A 273 -0.83 2.71 -24.17
C LYS A 273 -1.23 4.19 -24.16
N GLU A 274 -1.37 4.78 -25.35
CA GLU A 274 -1.82 6.16 -25.55
C GLU A 274 -0.95 7.17 -24.77
N GLY A 275 -1.56 8.10 -24.03
CA GLY A 275 -0.83 9.06 -23.18
C GLY A 275 0.01 8.40 -22.07
N TYR A 276 -0.28 7.16 -21.71
CA TYR A 276 0.47 6.38 -20.74
C TYR A 276 1.62 5.56 -21.35
N THR A 277 1.79 5.59 -22.69
CA THR A 277 2.86 4.85 -23.38
C THR A 277 4.21 5.12 -22.73
N CYS A 278 4.96 4.05 -22.45
CA CYS A 278 6.27 4.14 -21.83
C CYS A 278 7.31 4.76 -22.77
N ILE A 279 8.01 5.78 -22.27
CA ILE A 279 9.14 6.41 -22.93
C ILE A 279 10.37 6.35 -22.03
N TYR A 280 11.54 6.21 -22.62
CA TYR A 280 12.76 6.68 -22.01
C TYR A 280 12.74 8.19 -22.02
N TYR A 281 12.96 8.81 -20.87
CA TYR A 281 13.00 10.25 -20.75
C TYR A 281 14.20 10.68 -19.92
N ALA A 282 14.97 11.61 -20.48
CA ALA A 282 16.09 12.26 -19.84
C ALA A 282 15.80 13.75 -19.79
N ARG A 283 15.87 14.34 -18.59
CA ARG A 283 15.64 15.77 -18.40
C ARG A 283 16.64 16.36 -17.42
N PHE A 284 16.86 17.66 -17.53
CA PHE A 284 17.61 18.41 -16.55
C PHE A 284 17.04 18.27 -15.13
N THR A 285 17.92 18.10 -14.17
CA THR A 285 17.65 18.29 -12.74
C THR A 285 18.95 18.71 -12.05
N SER A 286 18.87 19.51 -10.98
CA SER A 286 20.07 20.03 -10.30
C SER A 286 20.58 19.15 -9.16
N ASP A 287 19.89 18.04 -8.89
CA ASP A 287 20.04 17.22 -7.68
C ASP A 287 20.47 15.77 -7.97
N MET A 288 20.73 15.43 -9.25
CA MET A 288 20.98 14.05 -9.64
C MET A 288 21.86 13.94 -10.87
N ASP A 289 22.71 12.90 -10.86
CA ASP A 289 23.48 12.43 -12.00
C ASP A 289 23.04 10.99 -12.33
N SER A 290 22.11 10.84 -13.27
CA SER A 290 21.58 9.52 -13.62
C SER A 290 22.48 8.82 -14.65
N LEU A 291 22.81 7.55 -14.39
CA LEU A 291 23.51 6.67 -15.36
C LEU A 291 24.84 7.24 -15.90
N GLY A 292 25.49 8.10 -15.09
CA GLY A 292 26.74 8.78 -15.45
C GLY A 292 26.56 10.01 -16.34
N VAL A 293 25.35 10.58 -16.42
CA VAL A 293 25.08 11.85 -17.11
C VAL A 293 24.81 12.93 -16.07
N LYS A 294 25.61 14.01 -16.08
CA LYS A 294 25.49 15.09 -15.10
C LYS A 294 24.17 15.86 -15.21
N ASN A 295 23.67 16.33 -14.07
CA ASN A 295 22.46 17.15 -13.95
C ASN A 295 21.23 16.54 -14.63
N SER A 296 21.05 15.22 -14.50
CA SER A 296 20.04 14.48 -15.24
C SER A 296 19.20 13.56 -14.36
N ARG A 297 17.90 13.53 -14.66
CA ARG A 297 16.99 12.46 -14.25
C ARG A 297 16.65 11.61 -15.46
N ILE A 298 17.04 10.33 -15.42
CA ILE A 298 16.80 9.37 -16.49
C ILE A 298 15.95 8.20 -15.98
N GLY A 299 14.89 7.87 -16.71
CA GLY A 299 14.03 6.75 -16.35
C GLY A 299 12.94 6.49 -17.38
N VAL A 300 11.95 5.69 -16.98
CA VAL A 300 10.77 5.38 -17.78
C VAL A 300 9.58 6.21 -17.30
N PHE A 301 9.01 7.01 -18.21
CA PHE A 301 7.96 7.99 -17.95
C PHE A 301 6.75 7.70 -18.85
N ALA A 302 5.61 8.34 -18.57
CA ALA A 302 4.46 8.35 -19.45
C ALA A 302 4.65 9.39 -20.56
N LEU A 303 4.29 9.06 -21.80
CA LEU A 303 4.41 9.96 -22.96
C LEU A 303 3.71 11.31 -22.74
N ALA A 304 2.56 11.34 -22.09
CA ALA A 304 1.82 12.58 -21.83
C ALA A 304 2.50 13.52 -20.83
N GLN A 305 3.48 13.05 -20.05
CA GLN A 305 4.25 13.88 -19.12
C GLN A 305 5.17 14.87 -19.86
N MET A 306 5.46 14.56 -21.12
CA MET A 306 6.44 15.28 -21.91
C MET A 306 6.05 16.74 -22.16
N PRO A 307 6.95 17.69 -21.87
CA PRO A 307 6.75 19.06 -22.33
C PRO A 307 6.91 19.10 -23.84
N SER A 308 6.21 20.04 -24.49
CA SER A 308 6.31 20.28 -25.94
C SER A 308 7.73 20.66 -26.41
N THR A 309 8.60 21.05 -25.48
CA THR A 309 10.00 21.43 -25.77
C THR A 309 10.96 20.25 -25.82
N ALA A 310 10.51 19.04 -25.50
CA ALA A 310 11.38 17.88 -25.47
C ALA A 310 11.58 17.29 -26.88
N LYS A 311 12.81 16.85 -27.16
CA LYS A 311 13.21 16.34 -28.49
C LYS A 311 13.20 14.82 -28.51
N GLU A 312 12.61 14.22 -29.56
CA GLU A 312 12.72 12.78 -29.80
C GLU A 312 14.09 12.45 -30.36
N ILE A 313 14.72 11.38 -29.87
CA ILE A 313 16.06 10.92 -30.25
C ILE A 313 16.08 9.41 -30.46
#